data_AF-A0A973M891-F1
#
_entry.id   AF-A0A973M891-F1
#
_cell.length_a   1.000
_cell.length_b   1.000
_cell.length_c   1.000
_cell.angle_alpha   90.00
_cell.angle_beta   90.00
_cell.angle_gamma   90.00
#
_symmetry.space_group_name_H-M   'P 1'
#
loop_
_entity.id
_entity.type
_entity.pdbx_description
1 polymer ?
#
loop_
_entity_poly.entity_id
_entity_poly.type
_entity_poly.pdbx_seq_one_letter_code
_entity_poly.pdbx_strand_id
1 'polypeptide(L)'
;MRADRTTGLDRLIGARSAKKFAEQLGLATAGDLLRHFPRRYLARGELSPISELPFDEDVTLVAQVVSSSNRKMATRKGSITEVVVSDRPGQSHGPSTLSLTFFNGYKASKQLTRGVVAMFSGRVSV
;
A
#
# COMPACT_ATOMS: atom_id res chain seq x y z
N MET A 1 -12.63 -27.59 -8.98
CA MET A 1 -12.04 -27.25 -10.29
C MET A 1 -10.57 -27.66 -10.27
N ARG A 2 -10.14 -28.62 -11.09
CA ARG A 2 -8.72 -28.97 -11.23
C ARG A 2 -8.14 -28.13 -12.37
N ALA A 3 -7.18 -27.26 -12.06
CA ALA A 3 -6.48 -26.45 -13.06
C ALA A 3 -5.16 -27.14 -13.40
N ASP A 4 -4.90 -27.31 -14.69
CA ASP A 4 -3.60 -27.74 -15.22
C ASP A 4 -2.81 -26.54 -15.76
N ARG A 5 -1.55 -26.76 -16.16
CA ARG A 5 -0.69 -25.66 -16.64
C ARG A 5 -1.17 -25.03 -17.94
N THR A 6 -2.04 -25.71 -18.69
CA THR A 6 -2.63 -25.23 -19.95
C THR A 6 -3.96 -24.50 -19.74
N THR A 7 -4.48 -24.50 -18.51
CA THR A 7 -5.77 -23.87 -18.21
C THR A 7 -5.69 -22.37 -18.43
N GLY A 8 -6.61 -21.83 -19.23
CA GLY A 8 -6.72 -20.40 -19.51
C GLY A 8 -7.04 -19.58 -18.26
N LEU A 9 -6.44 -18.40 -18.16
CA LEU A 9 -6.64 -17.48 -17.02
C LEU A 9 -8.08 -16.94 -16.96
N ASP A 10 -8.78 -16.85 -18.09
CA ASP A 10 -10.18 -16.44 -18.16
C ASP A 10 -11.09 -17.32 -17.30
N ARG A 11 -10.81 -18.63 -17.24
CA ARG A 11 -11.53 -19.60 -16.40
C ARG A 11 -11.17 -19.48 -14.93
N LEU A 12 -9.97 -19.00 -14.59
CA LEU A 12 -9.45 -18.98 -13.21
C LEU A 12 -9.71 -17.65 -12.49
N ILE A 13 -9.53 -16.52 -13.18
CA ILE A 13 -9.61 -15.17 -12.59
C ILE A 13 -10.62 -14.27 -13.30
N GLY A 14 -11.39 -14.82 -14.24
CA GLY A 14 -12.41 -14.13 -15.02
C GLY A 14 -11.86 -13.37 -16.23
N ALA A 15 -12.68 -13.26 -17.27
CA ALA A 15 -12.29 -12.71 -18.57
C ALA A 15 -11.71 -11.28 -18.50
N ARG A 16 -12.26 -10.41 -17.64
CA ARG A 16 -11.79 -9.01 -17.51
C ARG A 16 -10.35 -8.93 -17.00
N SER A 17 -10.02 -9.72 -15.98
CA SER A 17 -8.67 -9.76 -15.42
C SER A 17 -7.73 -10.46 -16.40
N ALA A 18 -8.12 -11.61 -16.92
CA ALA A 18 -7.32 -12.37 -17.89
C ALA A 18 -6.93 -11.56 -19.13
N LYS A 19 -7.85 -10.74 -19.66
CA LYS A 19 -7.55 -9.83 -20.78
C LYS A 19 -6.39 -8.88 -20.49
N LYS A 20 -6.35 -8.29 -19.29
CA LYS A 20 -5.25 -7.40 -18.88
C LYS A 20 -3.92 -8.14 -18.75
N PHE A 21 -3.94 -9.36 -18.21
CA PHE A 21 -2.72 -10.20 -18.12
C PHE A 21 -2.18 -10.55 -19.51
N ALA A 22 -3.05 -10.87 -20.47
CA ALA A 22 -2.63 -11.14 -21.84
C ALA A 22 -2.07 -9.88 -22.53
N GLU A 23 -2.75 -8.74 -22.42
CA GLU A 23 -2.36 -7.50 -23.11
C GLU A 23 -1.10 -6.85 -22.52
N GLN A 24 -0.96 -6.84 -21.20
CA GLN A 24 0.12 -6.10 -20.53
C GLN A 24 1.33 -6.95 -20.20
N LEU A 25 1.14 -8.25 -19.98
CA LEU A 25 2.20 -9.16 -19.52
C LEU A 25 2.42 -10.35 -20.47
N GLY A 26 1.59 -10.52 -21.51
CA GLY A 26 1.68 -11.65 -22.44
C GLY A 26 1.32 -13.00 -21.81
N LEU A 27 0.55 -13.01 -20.71
CA LEU A 27 0.24 -14.23 -19.95
C LEU A 27 -1.19 -14.69 -20.24
N ALA A 28 -1.36 -15.93 -20.71
CA ALA A 28 -2.68 -16.46 -21.11
C ALA A 28 -3.12 -17.67 -20.28
N THR A 29 -2.17 -18.45 -19.76
CA THR A 29 -2.42 -19.70 -19.05
C THR A 29 -1.92 -19.67 -17.60
N ALA A 30 -2.41 -20.61 -16.79
CA ALA A 30 -1.88 -20.86 -15.44
C ALA A 30 -0.37 -21.16 -15.47
N GLY A 31 0.12 -21.85 -16.50
CA GLY A 31 1.54 -22.15 -16.68
C GLY A 31 2.39 -20.92 -16.95
N ASP A 32 1.86 -19.92 -17.67
CA ASP A 32 2.55 -18.65 -17.91
C ASP A 32 2.66 -17.86 -16.61
N LEU A 33 1.56 -17.78 -15.85
CA LEU A 33 1.52 -17.09 -14.57
C LEU A 33 2.51 -17.68 -13.56
N LEU A 34 2.59 -19.01 -13.47
CA LEU A 34 3.52 -19.70 -12.56
C LEU A 34 4.99 -19.51 -12.95
N ARG A 35 5.29 -19.14 -14.19
CA ARG A 35 6.66 -18.85 -14.67
C ARG A 35 6.96 -17.35 -14.70
N HIS A 36 6.00 -16.51 -14.35
CA HIS A 36 6.18 -15.06 -14.28
C HIS A 36 6.75 -14.68 -12.91
N PHE A 37 8.06 -14.83 -12.76
CA PHE A 37 8.76 -14.50 -11.52
C PHE A 37 8.87 -12.98 -11.32
N PRO A 38 8.65 -12.47 -10.09
CA PRO A 38 8.93 -11.08 -9.75
C PRO A 38 10.37 -10.69 -10.09
N ARG A 39 10.55 -9.53 -10.75
CA ARG A 39 11.88 -8.98 -11.06
C ARG A 39 12.70 -8.66 -9.81
N ARG A 40 12.02 -8.25 -8.73
CA ARG A 40 12.59 -7.99 -7.42
C ARG A 40 11.59 -8.42 -6.36
N TYR A 41 12.06 -9.20 -5.39
CA TYR A 41 11.33 -9.40 -4.15
C TYR A 41 11.67 -8.24 -3.22
N LEU A 42 10.65 -7.53 -2.75
CA LEU A 42 10.83 -6.60 -1.63
C LEU A 42 10.86 -7.44 -0.36
N ALA A 43 12.03 -7.52 0.27
CA ALA A 43 12.09 -8.03 1.63
C ALA A 43 11.18 -7.12 2.47
N ARG A 44 10.25 -7.72 3.20
CA ARG A 44 9.55 -6.98 4.26
C ARG A 44 10.67 -6.54 5.20
N GLY A 45 10.93 -5.22 5.27
CA GLY A 45 11.93 -4.69 6.17
C GLY A 45 11.67 -5.20 7.58
N GLU A 46 12.74 -5.33 8.36
CA GLU A 46 12.59 -5.34 9.81
C GLU A 46 11.81 -4.08 10.21
N LEU A 47 11.12 -4.11 11.34
CA LEU A 47 10.39 -2.94 11.85
C LEU A 47 11.40 -1.83 12.16
N SER A 48 11.78 -1.05 11.15
CA SER A 48 12.64 0.11 11.31
C SER A 48 11.88 1.13 12.13
N PRO A 49 12.45 1.61 13.25
CA PRO A 49 11.87 2.70 14.00
C PRO A 49 11.62 3.89 13.06
N ILE A 50 10.50 4.58 13.23
CA ILE A 50 10.18 5.78 12.42
C ILE A 50 11.31 6.81 12.53
N SER A 51 12.00 6.86 13.67
CA SER A 51 13.12 7.74 13.94
C SER A 51 14.37 7.48 13.09
N GLU A 52 14.46 6.30 12.48
CA GLU A 52 15.63 5.84 11.71
C GLU A 52 15.33 5.74 10.22
N LEU A 53 14.17 6.22 9.77
CA LEU A 53 13.81 6.14 8.37
C LEU A 53 14.72 7.04 7.52
N PRO A 54 15.34 6.50 6.46
CA PRO A 54 16.16 7.29 5.54
C PRO A 54 15.31 8.29 4.77
N PHE A 55 15.80 9.52 4.67
CA PHE A 55 15.18 10.57 3.86
C PHE A 55 15.31 10.25 2.37
N ASP A 56 14.31 10.68 1.59
CA ASP A 56 14.26 10.54 0.12
C ASP A 56 14.27 9.09 -0.40
N GLU A 57 14.04 8.12 0.48
CA GLU A 57 13.94 6.70 0.13
C GLU A 57 12.48 6.22 0.15
N ASP A 58 12.17 5.25 -0.72
CA ASP A 58 10.89 4.55 -0.72
C ASP A 58 10.92 3.46 0.37
N VAL A 59 10.23 3.71 1.48
CA VAL A 59 10.18 2.81 2.64
C VAL A 59 8.83 2.13 2.76
N THR A 60 8.80 0.95 3.39
CA THR A 60 7.56 0.26 3.79
C THR A 60 7.60 0.00 5.28
N LEU A 61 6.58 0.47 6.00
CA LEU A 61 6.50 0.37 7.47
C LEU A 61 5.14 -0.14 7.92
N VAL A 62 5.10 -0.83 9.06
CA VAL A 62 3.87 -1.22 9.74
C VAL A 62 3.73 -0.33 10.97
N ALA A 63 2.60 0.39 11.06
CA ALA A 63 2.38 1.34 12.14
C ALA A 63 0.89 1.41 12.53
N GLN A 64 0.64 1.86 13.75
CA GLN A 64 -0.69 2.10 14.29
C GLN A 64 -1.11 3.55 14.08
N VAL A 65 -2.33 3.77 13.62
CA VAL A 65 -2.92 5.11 13.49
C VAL A 65 -3.17 5.72 14.87
N VAL A 66 -2.54 6.86 15.13
CA VAL A 66 -2.72 7.68 16.34
C VAL A 66 -3.88 8.65 16.14
N SER A 67 -3.93 9.31 14.98
CA SER A 67 -4.98 10.26 14.64
C SER A 67 -5.19 10.33 13.13
N SER A 68 -6.38 10.76 12.72
CA SER A 68 -6.72 11.05 11.33
C SER A 68 -7.56 12.31 11.28
N SER A 69 -7.21 13.23 10.39
CA SER A 69 -7.98 14.44 10.12
C SER A 69 -8.25 14.53 8.62
N ASN A 70 -9.36 15.18 8.26
CA ASN A 70 -9.69 15.42 6.86
C ASN A 70 -10.16 16.86 6.69
N ARG A 71 -9.55 17.58 5.77
CA ARG A 71 -9.89 18.97 5.46
C ARG A 71 -10.07 19.18 3.97
N LYS A 72 -10.87 20.18 3.60
CA LYS A 72 -11.00 20.60 2.19
C LYS A 72 -9.77 21.39 1.77
N MET A 73 -9.39 21.27 0.51
CA MET A 73 -8.33 22.09 -0.08
C MET A 73 -8.79 23.54 -0.25
N ALA A 74 -7.88 24.50 -0.05
CA ALA A 74 -8.20 25.92 -0.14
C ALA A 74 -8.33 26.42 -1.59
N THR A 75 -7.37 26.08 -2.45
CA THR A 75 -7.26 26.65 -3.81
C THR A 75 -7.92 25.80 -4.90
N ARG A 76 -8.19 24.52 -4.65
CA ARG A 76 -8.74 23.59 -5.64
C ARG A 76 -9.80 22.68 -5.04
N LYS A 77 -10.67 22.11 -5.87
CA LYS A 77 -11.62 21.07 -5.44
C LYS A 77 -10.86 19.83 -5.00
N GLY A 78 -11.16 19.34 -3.80
CA GLY A 78 -10.57 18.13 -3.24
C GLY A 78 -10.48 18.15 -1.72
N SER A 79 -9.97 17.06 -1.15
CA SER A 79 -9.70 16.96 0.28
C SER A 79 -8.28 16.47 0.54
N ILE A 80 -7.75 16.84 1.70
CA ILE A 80 -6.48 16.35 2.23
C ILE A 80 -6.82 15.58 3.49
N THR A 81 -6.46 14.30 3.51
CA THR A 81 -6.54 13.46 4.70
C THR A 81 -5.13 13.33 5.28
N GLU A 82 -4.93 13.83 6.49
CA GLU A 82 -3.68 13.74 7.22
C GLU A 82 -3.84 12.65 8.28
N VAL A 83 -2.95 11.66 8.27
CA VAL A 83 -2.98 10.53 9.20
C VAL A 83 -1.65 10.49 9.94
N VAL A 84 -1.69 10.54 11.26
CA VAL A 84 -0.51 10.37 12.10
C VAL A 84 -0.44 8.92 12.54
N VAL A 85 0.70 8.28 12.29
CA VAL A 85 0.94 6.88 12.65
C VAL A 85 2.12 6.78 13.62
N SER A 86 2.15 5.72 14.42
CA SER A 86 3.25 5.39 15.32
C SER A 86 3.66 3.93 15.19
N ASP A 87 4.97 3.68 15.26
CA ASP A 87 5.57 2.35 15.33
C ASP A 87 5.48 1.74 16.74
N ARG A 88 5.18 2.55 17.76
CA ARG A 88 5.02 2.13 19.16
C ARG A 88 3.59 2.37 19.64
N PRO A 89 2.79 1.31 19.84
CA PRO A 89 1.44 1.42 20.38
C PRO A 89 1.39 2.27 21.66
N GLY A 90 0.45 3.21 21.71
CA GLY A 90 0.27 4.11 22.86
C GLY A 90 1.18 5.34 22.90
N GLN A 91 2.23 5.41 22.08
CA GLN A 91 2.99 6.66 21.90
C GLN A 91 2.31 7.52 20.83
N SER A 92 2.03 8.77 21.19
CA SER A 92 1.37 9.74 20.30
C SER A 92 2.24 10.95 19.95
N HIS A 93 3.45 11.04 20.53
CA HIS A 93 4.36 12.17 20.38
C HIS A 93 5.81 11.68 20.34
N GLY A 94 6.66 12.45 19.64
CA GLY A 94 8.09 12.22 19.57
C GLY A 94 8.55 11.61 18.24
N PRO A 95 9.80 11.13 18.18
CA PRO A 95 10.42 10.63 16.94
C PRO A 95 9.83 9.30 16.45
N SER A 96 8.90 8.72 17.21
CA SER A 96 8.13 7.51 16.92
C SER A 96 6.82 7.78 16.17
N THR A 97 6.63 8.99 15.61
CA THR A 97 5.43 9.35 14.85
C THR A 97 5.75 9.88 13.45
N LEU A 98 4.93 9.50 12.47
CA LEU A 98 5.04 9.93 11.07
C LEU A 98 3.70 10.48 10.59
N SER A 99 3.73 11.59 9.85
CA SER A 99 2.55 12.16 9.21
C SER A 99 2.43 11.70 7.76
N LEU A 100 1.28 11.11 7.40
CA LEU A 100 0.97 10.64 6.07
C LEU A 100 -0.10 11.54 5.45
N THR A 101 0.18 12.07 4.26
CA THR A 101 -0.75 12.96 3.55
C THR A 101 -1.36 12.25 2.34
N PHE A 102 -2.69 12.12 2.34
CA PHE A 102 -3.45 11.56 1.22
C PHE A 102 -4.27 12.63 0.51
N PHE A 103 -3.98 12.86 -0.76
CA PHE A 103 -4.76 13.76 -1.61
C PHE A 103 -6.00 13.03 -2.16
N ASN A 104 -7.19 13.60 -1.95
CA ASN A 104 -8.48 13.00 -2.30
C ASN A 104 -8.67 11.60 -1.70
N GLY A 105 -8.09 11.36 -0.51
CA GLY A 105 -8.02 10.07 0.16
C GLY A 105 -9.30 9.60 0.84
N TYR A 106 -10.44 9.55 0.15
CA TYR A 106 -11.72 9.16 0.76
C TYR A 106 -11.72 7.75 1.41
N LYS A 107 -10.93 6.82 0.86
CA LYS A 107 -10.74 5.51 1.48
C LYS A 107 -9.88 5.60 2.74
N ALA A 108 -8.80 6.37 2.68
CA ALA A 108 -7.92 6.60 3.83
C ALA A 108 -8.69 7.20 5.00
N SER A 109 -9.51 8.23 4.77
CA SER A 109 -10.31 8.87 5.84
C SER A 109 -11.34 7.95 6.49
N LYS A 110 -11.81 6.90 5.78
CA LYS A 110 -12.74 5.91 6.32
C LYS A 110 -12.05 4.75 7.03
N GLN A 111 -10.91 4.32 6.51
CA GLN A 111 -10.24 3.07 6.93
C GLN A 111 -9.14 3.31 7.95
N LEU A 112 -8.51 4.48 7.96
CA LEU A 112 -7.41 4.82 8.85
C LEU A 112 -7.93 5.59 10.07
N THR A 113 -8.76 4.93 10.86
CA THR A 113 -9.23 5.46 12.14
C THR A 113 -8.23 5.15 13.26
N ARG A 114 -8.29 5.91 14.36
CA ARG A 114 -7.41 5.69 15.53
C ARG A 114 -7.47 4.23 15.99
N GLY A 115 -6.30 3.63 16.19
CA GLY A 115 -6.18 2.24 16.63
C GLY A 115 -5.87 1.24 15.51
N VAL A 116 -6.11 1.61 14.24
CA VAL A 116 -5.87 0.72 13.10
C VAL A 116 -4.38 0.51 12.90
N VAL A 117 -3.96 -0.76 12.84
CA VAL A 117 -2.60 -1.13 12.43
C VAL A 117 -2.63 -1.47 10.95
N ALA A 118 -1.78 -0.80 10.16
CA ALA A 118 -1.71 -0.99 8.72
C ALA A 118 -0.26 -0.93 8.22
N MET A 119 -0.07 -1.47 7.02
CA MET A 119 1.19 -1.35 6.28
C MET A 119 1.10 -0.14 5.35
N PHE A 120 2.10 0.72 5.42
CA PHE A 120 2.24 1.93 4.61
C PHE A 120 3.50 1.83 3.77
N SER A 121 3.43 2.29 2.52
CA SER A 121 4.57 2.36 1.62
C SER A 121 4.60 3.72 0.94
N GLY A 122 5.75 4.39 0.92
CA GLY A 122 5.89 5.70 0.30
C GLY A 122 7.28 6.27 0.47
N ARG A 123 7.49 7.44 -0.12
CA ARG A 123 8.75 8.19 0.01
C ARG A 123 8.73 9.05 1.26
N VAL A 124 9.81 9.03 2.03
CA VAL A 124 9.98 9.90 3.20
C VAL A 124 10.48 11.26 2.74
N SER A 125 9.69 12.31 3.00
CA SER A 125 10.07 13.70 2.79
C SER A 125 10.08 14.47 4.11
N VAL A 126 10.87 15.55 4.17
CA VAL A 126 10.91 16.51 5.29
C VAL A 126 9.68 17.41 5.29
#